data_AF-A0A1Y3EC13-F1
#
_entry.id   AF-A0A1Y3EC13-F1
#
_cell.length_a   1.000
_cell.length_b   1.000
_cell.length_c   1.000
_cell.angle_alpha   90.00
_cell.angle_beta   90.00
_cell.angle_gamma   90.00
#
_symmetry.space_group_name_H-M   'P 1'
#
loop_
_entity.id
_entity.type
_entity.pdbx_description
1 polymer ?
#
loop_
_entity_poly.entity_id
_entity_poly.type
_entity_poly.pdbx_seq_one_letter_code
_entity_poly.pdbx_strand_id
1 'polypeptide(L)'
;MSLKPGCSKALTKKSKDSDKKSLARKKMIEDGENALRNSPKLQKRLVFPGDDLGPVFHIPLAMGPGVRLSSNQLISTHFGMALQRKDGIWIDFCEKAYFPYVGDRVVGIVVGKWMDYWKVEIGAWKTAIIHYLSFENATKRMRPVVNMGDVIYGRLKHDIEPELVCKDEMGKANNLGILPSDGMMLKMPPAYARRLLGRKKQVLLAVGKEVPCELAIGMNGWVWIRASTARQRMAISHALQLGNIVPHHRQAESLFEFSIFNEVKRMNKRQLFYQVLNCMMIVCSALMTWKSLIVLTGSESPVVVVLSGSMEPAFYRGDLLFLTNTDDPIHAGDVTVFKIEGREIPIVHRVLKVHQDANGEVLFLTKGDNNAVDDRGLYAPGQFWLKRKDVIGRAKGCVPYVGIVTILMNDYPKLKYVLLSVLAAVVLLHRE
;
A
#
# COMPACT_ATOMS: atom_id res chain seq x y z
N MET A 1 -87.00 4.85 35.69
CA MET A 1 -87.03 5.95 36.66
C MET A 1 -85.68 6.69 36.56
N SER A 2 -85.70 7.92 36.06
CA SER A 2 -84.68 8.99 36.17
C SER A 2 -83.20 8.68 35.86
N LEU A 3 -82.77 9.05 34.64
CA LEU A 3 -81.42 9.52 34.34
C LEU A 3 -81.08 10.77 35.17
N LYS A 4 -79.88 10.84 35.78
CA LYS A 4 -79.22 12.10 36.14
C LYS A 4 -78.09 12.40 35.14
N PRO A 5 -78.05 13.58 34.50
CA PRO A 5 -76.97 13.99 33.61
C PRO A 5 -75.91 14.77 34.41
N GLY A 6 -74.63 14.42 34.29
CA GLY A 6 -73.61 15.17 35.02
C GLY A 6 -72.18 14.70 34.88
N CYS A 7 -71.66 14.47 33.68
CA CYS A 7 -70.20 14.47 33.46
C CYS A 7 -69.82 14.52 31.97
N SER A 8 -69.90 15.68 31.30
CA SER A 8 -69.46 15.79 29.90
C SER A 8 -68.55 16.98 29.58
N LYS A 9 -68.25 17.85 30.57
CA LYS A 9 -67.36 19.02 30.37
C LYS A 9 -65.89 18.80 30.77
N ALA A 10 -65.55 17.68 31.42
CA ALA A 10 -64.19 17.39 31.88
C ALA A 10 -63.33 16.60 30.87
N LEU A 11 -63.96 15.85 29.95
CA LEU A 11 -63.27 14.95 29.00
C LEU A 11 -62.76 15.68 27.75
N THR A 12 -63.43 16.73 27.29
CA THR A 12 -63.04 17.50 26.10
C THR A 12 -61.91 18.51 26.36
N LYS A 13 -61.74 18.96 27.62
CA LYS A 13 -60.62 19.84 28.02
C LYS A 13 -59.31 19.06 28.16
N LYS A 14 -59.36 17.83 28.70
CA LYS A 14 -58.19 16.92 28.82
C LYS A 14 -57.65 16.46 27.45
N SER A 15 -58.50 16.20 26.47
CA SER A 15 -58.06 15.79 25.12
C SER A 15 -57.40 16.94 24.34
N LYS A 16 -57.96 18.16 24.41
CA LYS A 16 -57.35 19.33 23.74
C LYS A 16 -56.02 19.75 24.37
N ASP A 17 -55.83 19.57 25.68
CA ASP A 17 -54.55 19.83 26.34
C ASP A 17 -53.51 18.73 26.09
N SER A 18 -53.92 17.46 25.92
CA SER A 18 -53.00 16.38 25.51
C SER A 18 -52.53 16.55 24.06
N ASP A 19 -53.42 17.00 23.17
CA ASP A 19 -53.09 17.24 21.76
C ASP A 19 -52.25 18.51 21.56
N LYS A 20 -52.48 19.57 22.36
CA LYS A 20 -51.58 20.73 22.38
C LYS A 20 -50.19 20.41 22.94
N LYS A 21 -50.10 19.57 23.98
CA LYS A 21 -48.80 19.10 24.50
C LYS A 21 -48.07 18.20 23.52
N SER A 22 -48.77 17.35 22.77
CA SER A 22 -48.15 16.48 21.76
C SER A 22 -47.67 17.28 20.54
N LEU A 23 -48.42 18.30 20.12
CA LEU A 23 -48.03 19.19 19.03
C LEU A 23 -46.88 20.12 19.42
N ALA A 24 -46.87 20.65 20.65
CA ALA A 24 -45.75 21.43 21.18
C ALA A 24 -44.47 20.59 21.33
N ARG A 25 -44.60 19.32 21.74
CA ARG A 25 -43.47 18.37 21.82
C ARG A 25 -42.93 18.01 20.44
N LYS A 26 -43.81 17.84 19.44
CA LYS A 26 -43.40 17.65 18.04
C LYS A 26 -42.70 18.88 17.47
N LYS A 27 -43.22 20.08 17.73
CA LYS A 27 -42.59 21.35 17.33
C LYS A 27 -41.22 21.54 17.98
N MET A 28 -41.08 21.23 19.28
CA MET A 28 -39.78 21.25 19.97
C MET A 28 -38.79 20.23 19.40
N ILE A 29 -39.26 19.06 18.93
CA ILE A 29 -38.41 18.06 18.28
C ILE A 29 -37.99 18.54 16.89
N GLU A 30 -38.90 19.11 16.09
CA GLU A 30 -38.61 19.70 14.78
C GLU A 30 -37.68 20.91 14.86
N ASP A 31 -37.91 21.80 15.83
CA ASP A 31 -37.07 22.98 16.09
C ASP A 31 -35.68 22.54 16.60
N GLY A 32 -35.60 21.47 17.39
CA GLY A 32 -34.37 20.82 17.82
C GLY A 32 -33.61 20.17 16.65
N GLU A 33 -34.31 19.47 15.75
CA GLU A 33 -33.73 18.86 14.55
C GLU A 33 -33.20 19.92 13.56
N ASN A 34 -33.90 21.05 13.42
CA ASN A 34 -33.46 22.19 12.61
C ASN A 34 -32.26 22.93 13.23
N ALA A 35 -32.20 23.06 14.57
CA ALA A 35 -31.02 23.58 15.28
C ALA A 35 -29.79 22.64 15.15
N LEU A 36 -30.02 21.32 15.12
CA LEU A 36 -29.00 20.29 14.92
C LEU A 36 -28.53 20.12 13.47
N ARG A 37 -29.32 20.56 12.47
CA ARG A 37 -28.89 20.69 11.07
C ARG A 37 -28.03 21.94 10.86
N ASN A 38 -28.28 22.99 11.66
CA ASN A 38 -27.55 24.26 11.61
C ASN A 38 -26.37 24.35 12.58
N SER A 39 -26.08 23.31 13.36
CA SER A 39 -24.90 23.28 14.23
C SER A 39 -23.61 23.25 13.42
N PRO A 40 -22.62 24.10 13.74
CA PRO A 40 -21.39 24.22 12.98
C PRO A 40 -20.62 22.89 12.96
N LYS A 41 -20.01 22.58 11.82
CA LYS A 41 -19.14 21.42 11.61
C LYS A 41 -18.16 21.25 12.78
N LEU A 42 -18.21 20.07 13.40
CA LEU A 42 -17.25 19.42 14.31
C LEU A 42 -15.97 20.25 14.60
N GLN A 43 -16.03 21.18 15.56
CA GLN A 43 -14.81 21.83 16.07
C GLN A 43 -14.04 20.81 16.91
N LYS A 44 -13.07 20.15 16.29
CA LYS A 44 -12.04 19.40 17.03
C LYS A 44 -11.22 20.41 17.82
N ARG A 45 -11.39 20.41 19.15
CA ARG A 45 -10.69 21.30 20.05
C ARG A 45 -9.70 20.51 20.88
N LEU A 46 -8.44 20.93 20.88
CA LEU A 46 -7.46 20.41 21.83
C LEU A 46 -7.81 20.95 23.22
N VAL A 47 -7.84 20.08 24.22
CA VAL A 47 -8.22 20.43 25.60
C VAL A 47 -7.17 19.90 26.57
N PHE A 48 -6.94 20.66 27.63
CA PHE A 48 -6.11 20.32 28.77
C PHE A 48 -6.99 19.95 29.97
N PRO A 49 -6.50 19.18 30.95
CA PRO A 49 -7.25 18.90 32.18
C PRO A 49 -7.65 20.20 32.88
N GLY A 50 -8.94 20.34 33.21
CA GLY A 50 -9.49 21.53 33.85
C GLY A 50 -10.14 22.53 32.88
N ASP A 51 -9.98 22.35 31.57
CA ASP A 51 -10.65 23.19 30.57
C ASP A 51 -12.18 22.98 30.59
N ASP A 52 -12.90 24.09 30.43
CA ASP A 52 -14.35 24.08 30.29
C ASP A 52 -14.76 23.67 28.86
N LEU A 53 -15.58 22.63 28.78
CA LEU A 53 -16.17 22.07 27.56
C LEU A 53 -17.55 22.66 27.24
N GLY A 54 -18.05 23.56 28.09
CA GLY A 54 -19.31 24.28 27.94
C GLY A 54 -20.38 23.86 28.95
N PRO A 55 -21.49 24.60 29.01
CA PRO A 55 -22.59 24.30 29.91
C PRO A 55 -23.34 23.04 29.47
N VAL A 56 -23.99 22.36 30.43
CA VAL A 56 -24.87 21.21 30.15
C VAL A 56 -26.11 21.71 29.40
N PHE A 57 -26.07 21.71 28.07
CA PHE A 57 -27.26 21.99 27.28
C PHE A 57 -28.24 20.83 27.41
N HIS A 58 -29.48 21.14 27.80
CA HIS A 58 -30.59 20.19 27.95
C HIS A 58 -30.72 19.27 26.72
N ILE A 59 -31.05 17.98 26.96
CA ILE A 59 -31.16 16.78 26.08
C ILE A 59 -30.06 15.75 26.48
N PRO A 60 -30.34 14.43 26.61
CA PRO A 60 -29.40 13.49 27.25
C PRO A 60 -28.12 13.31 26.41
N LEU A 61 -27.10 14.09 26.74
CA LEU A 61 -25.76 13.98 26.19
C LEU A 61 -25.03 12.86 26.94
N ALA A 62 -24.67 11.78 26.23
CA ALA A 62 -23.84 10.74 26.84
C ALA A 62 -22.44 11.31 27.13
N MET A 63 -22.07 11.37 28.42
CA MET A 63 -20.73 11.73 28.84
C MET A 63 -19.82 10.53 28.61
N GLY A 64 -18.92 10.66 27.65
CA GLY A 64 -17.93 9.64 27.36
C GLY A 64 -16.64 9.83 28.17
N PRO A 65 -15.61 9.02 27.87
CA PRO A 65 -14.36 9.02 28.62
C PRO A 65 -13.69 10.40 28.64
N GLY A 66 -13.14 10.73 29.80
CA GLY A 66 -12.36 11.96 30.04
C GLY A 66 -13.16 13.23 30.23
N VAL A 67 -14.49 13.14 30.29
CA VAL A 67 -15.37 14.26 30.62
C VAL A 67 -15.98 14.02 31.99
N ARG A 68 -15.93 15.02 32.86
CA ARG A 68 -16.53 14.99 34.19
C ARG A 68 -17.45 16.18 34.39
N LEU A 69 -18.62 15.92 34.98
CA LEU A 69 -19.52 16.97 35.42
C LEU A 69 -19.06 17.51 36.79
N SER A 70 -18.84 18.82 36.87
CA SER A 70 -18.55 19.51 38.13
C SER A 70 -19.31 20.83 38.15
N SER A 71 -20.08 21.10 39.20
CA SER A 71 -20.80 22.37 39.38
C SER A 71 -21.62 22.85 38.17
N ASN A 72 -22.30 21.91 37.49
CA ASN A 72 -23.12 22.17 36.28
C ASN A 72 -22.33 22.60 35.02
N GLN A 73 -21.01 22.40 35.04
CA GLN A 73 -20.11 22.60 33.90
C GLN A 73 -19.43 21.27 33.53
N LEU A 74 -19.20 21.07 32.23
CA LEU A 74 -18.46 19.92 31.73
C LEU A 74 -16.98 20.27 31.72
N ILE A 75 -16.19 19.54 32.51
CA ILE A 75 -14.75 19.76 32.65
C ILE A 75 -14.01 18.57 32.03
N SER A 76 -12.92 18.86 31.32
CA SER A 76 -11.99 17.84 30.85
C SER A 76 -11.12 17.30 32.00
N THR A 77 -10.96 15.98 32.07
CA THR A 77 -10.04 15.34 33.03
C THR A 77 -8.70 14.95 32.39
N HIS A 78 -8.65 14.83 31.07
CA HIS A 78 -7.44 14.42 30.32
C HIS A 78 -7.06 15.43 29.25
N PHE A 79 -5.76 15.47 28.94
CA PHE A 79 -5.24 16.13 27.76
C PHE A 79 -5.57 15.32 26.51
N GLY A 80 -6.18 15.94 25.52
CA GLY A 80 -6.54 15.25 24.28
C GLY A 80 -7.42 16.07 23.36
N MET A 81 -7.98 15.40 22.35
CA MET A 81 -8.89 16.04 21.41
C MET A 81 -10.33 15.87 21.89
N ALA A 82 -11.00 16.97 22.23
CA ALA A 82 -12.42 16.95 22.52
C ALA A 82 -13.20 16.67 21.23
N LEU A 83 -14.02 15.62 21.29
CA LEU A 83 -14.89 15.19 20.21
C LEU A 83 -16.33 15.28 20.69
N GLN A 84 -17.10 16.16 20.04
CA GLN A 84 -18.52 16.31 20.29
C GLN A 84 -19.31 15.78 19.11
N ARG A 85 -20.30 14.93 19.38
CA ARG A 85 -21.33 14.49 18.44
C ARG A 85 -22.71 14.82 18.98
N LYS A 86 -23.73 14.57 18.15
CA LYS A 86 -25.15 14.74 18.49
C LYS A 86 -25.54 13.96 19.76
N ASP A 87 -24.93 12.80 19.97
CA ASP A 87 -25.33 11.84 21.01
C ASP A 87 -24.40 11.85 22.25
N GLY A 88 -23.30 12.61 22.23
CA GLY A 88 -22.35 12.59 23.32
C GLY A 88 -21.07 13.40 23.10
N ILE A 89 -20.33 13.61 24.19
CA ILE A 89 -19.03 14.28 24.22
C ILE A 89 -18.00 13.39 24.90
N TRP A 90 -16.81 13.27 24.31
CA TRP A 90 -15.69 12.54 24.90
C TRP A 90 -14.36 13.15 24.50
N ILE A 91 -13.29 12.80 25.22
CA ILE A 91 -11.94 13.22 24.89
C ILE A 91 -11.19 12.03 24.31
N ASP A 92 -10.59 12.21 23.13
CA ASP A 92 -9.65 11.25 22.57
C ASP A 92 -8.25 11.51 23.15
N PHE A 93 -7.86 10.68 24.10
CA PHE A 93 -6.57 10.72 24.79
C PHE A 93 -5.82 9.39 24.64
N CYS A 94 -4.50 9.46 24.80
CA CYS A 94 -3.63 8.29 24.74
C CYS A 94 -3.43 7.71 26.15
N GLU A 95 -4.08 6.57 26.41
CA GLU A 95 -3.88 5.81 27.65
C GLU A 95 -3.02 4.57 27.40
N LYS A 96 -2.17 4.24 28.38
CA LYS A 96 -1.38 3.01 28.39
C LYS A 96 -2.09 1.86 29.10
N ALA A 97 -2.84 2.16 30.16
CA ALA A 97 -3.61 1.18 30.92
C ALA A 97 -5.06 1.13 30.42
N TYR A 98 -5.65 -0.05 30.40
CA TYR A 98 -7.05 -0.22 30.04
C TYR A 98 -7.95 -0.06 31.27
N PHE A 99 -9.03 0.70 31.11
CA PHE A 99 -10.11 0.80 32.08
C PHE A 99 -11.35 0.08 31.54
N PRO A 100 -11.97 -0.85 32.30
CA PRO A 100 -13.12 -1.61 31.82
C PRO A 100 -14.38 -0.73 31.79
N TYR A 101 -15.05 -0.66 30.65
CA TYR A 101 -16.35 -0.03 30.49
C TYR A 101 -17.41 -1.06 30.09
N VAL A 102 -18.65 -0.92 30.59
CA VAL A 102 -19.78 -1.74 30.15
C VAL A 102 -19.92 -1.69 28.62
N GLY A 103 -20.07 -2.87 28.01
CA GLY A 103 -20.27 -3.03 26.58
C GLY A 103 -18.98 -3.17 25.77
N ASP A 104 -17.81 -2.91 26.36
CA ASP A 104 -16.54 -3.08 25.67
C ASP A 104 -16.28 -4.55 25.33
N ARG A 105 -15.82 -4.77 24.10
CA ARG A 105 -15.36 -6.09 23.64
C ARG A 105 -13.87 -6.19 23.93
N VAL A 106 -13.47 -7.22 24.68
CA VAL A 106 -12.09 -7.39 25.13
C VAL A 106 -11.61 -8.81 24.87
N VAL A 107 -10.29 -8.93 24.67
CA VAL A 107 -9.61 -10.22 24.62
C VAL A 107 -8.93 -10.44 25.96
N GLY A 108 -9.10 -11.61 26.56
CA GLY A 108 -8.48 -11.94 27.85
C GLY A 108 -7.93 -13.36 27.89
N ILE A 109 -7.09 -13.65 28.88
CA ILE A 109 -6.47 -14.97 29.07
C ILE A 109 -6.97 -15.57 30.38
N VAL A 110 -7.37 -16.83 30.37
CA VAL A 110 -7.85 -17.53 31.57
C VAL A 110 -6.67 -17.82 32.51
N VAL A 111 -6.68 -17.21 33.69
CA VAL A 111 -5.60 -17.36 34.69
C VAL A 111 -5.96 -18.37 35.77
N GLY A 112 -7.25 -18.54 36.08
CA GLY A 112 -7.68 -19.48 37.09
C GLY A 112 -9.07 -20.03 36.86
N LYS A 113 -9.30 -21.23 37.39
CA LYS A 113 -10.55 -21.97 37.28
C LYS A 113 -11.13 -22.21 38.67
N TRP A 114 -12.38 -21.79 38.87
CA TRP A 114 -13.20 -22.10 40.05
C TRP A 114 -14.33 -23.05 39.65
N MET A 115 -15.14 -23.44 40.63
CA MET A 115 -16.22 -24.40 40.40
C MET A 115 -17.26 -23.88 39.40
N ASP A 116 -17.66 -22.62 39.50
CA ASP A 116 -18.76 -22.05 38.70
C ASP A 116 -18.32 -20.88 37.79
N TYR A 117 -17.08 -20.43 37.89
CA TYR A 117 -16.57 -19.33 37.06
C TYR A 117 -15.06 -19.47 36.82
N TRP A 118 -14.56 -18.70 35.86
CA TRP A 118 -13.13 -18.55 35.60
C TRP A 118 -12.71 -17.10 35.84
N LYS A 119 -11.48 -16.89 36.29
CA LYS A 119 -10.86 -15.56 36.29
C LYS A 119 -10.05 -15.38 35.02
N VAL A 120 -10.26 -14.24 34.37
CA VAL A 120 -9.70 -13.87 33.08
C VAL A 120 -8.91 -12.58 33.25
N GLU A 121 -7.66 -12.58 32.85
CA GLU A 121 -6.86 -11.37 32.80
C GLU A 121 -7.20 -10.57 31.54
N ILE A 122 -7.58 -9.30 31.74
CA ILE A 122 -7.97 -8.38 30.66
C ILE A 122 -7.03 -7.16 30.55
N GLY A 123 -5.95 -7.13 31.34
CA GLY A 123 -5.00 -6.00 31.37
C GLY A 123 -5.53 -4.73 32.05
N ALA A 124 -6.60 -4.83 32.83
CA ALA A 124 -7.11 -3.79 33.73
C ALA A 124 -6.51 -3.94 35.15
N TRP A 125 -6.87 -3.04 36.06
CA TRP A 125 -6.48 -3.09 37.48
C TRP A 125 -7.06 -4.28 38.25
N LYS A 126 -8.10 -4.93 37.72
CA LYS A 126 -8.74 -6.11 38.30
C LYS A 126 -8.95 -7.18 37.21
N THR A 127 -8.88 -8.46 37.60
CA THR A 127 -9.22 -9.57 36.71
C THR A 127 -10.73 -9.64 36.52
N ALA A 128 -11.14 -10.04 35.32
CA ALA A 128 -12.53 -10.24 35.00
C ALA A 128 -13.00 -11.64 35.40
N ILE A 129 -14.29 -11.77 35.69
CA ILE A 129 -14.93 -13.05 36.01
C ILE A 129 -15.82 -13.44 34.83
N ILE A 130 -15.76 -14.71 34.43
CA ILE A 130 -16.71 -15.28 33.47
C ILE A 130 -17.40 -16.49 34.08
N HIS A 131 -18.72 -16.45 34.19
CA HIS A 131 -19.53 -17.55 34.71
C HIS A 131 -19.84 -18.57 33.59
N TYR A 132 -20.03 -19.85 33.91
CA TYR A 132 -20.34 -20.86 32.88
C TYR A 132 -21.63 -20.56 32.11
N LEU A 133 -22.63 -19.93 32.75
CA LEU A 133 -23.88 -19.51 32.08
C LEU A 133 -23.67 -18.39 31.06
N SER A 134 -22.51 -17.75 31.02
CA SER A 134 -22.20 -16.66 30.09
C SER A 134 -21.85 -17.14 28.67
N PHE A 135 -21.75 -18.45 28.45
CA PHE A 135 -21.52 -19.05 27.14
C PHE A 135 -22.85 -19.45 26.47
N GLU A 136 -22.84 -19.53 25.14
CA GLU A 136 -23.98 -20.01 24.37
C GLU A 136 -24.30 -21.47 24.72
N ASN A 137 -25.59 -21.79 24.85
CA ASN A 137 -26.12 -23.12 25.19
C ASN A 137 -25.65 -23.72 26.53
N ALA A 138 -24.96 -22.96 27.39
CA ALA A 138 -24.45 -23.47 28.66
C ALA A 138 -25.57 -23.66 29.70
N THR A 139 -25.60 -24.84 30.33
CA THR A 139 -26.52 -25.17 31.44
C THR A 139 -25.74 -25.81 32.60
N LYS A 140 -26.36 -26.00 33.77
CA LYS A 140 -25.70 -26.69 34.90
C LYS A 140 -25.21 -28.10 34.53
N ARG A 141 -25.89 -28.78 33.61
CA ARG A 141 -25.56 -30.13 33.11
C ARG A 141 -24.50 -30.10 32.01
N MET A 142 -24.52 -29.09 31.14
CA MET A 142 -23.60 -28.95 30.00
C MET A 142 -22.74 -27.70 30.19
N ARG A 143 -21.58 -27.89 30.82
CA ARG A 143 -20.61 -26.83 31.10
C ARG A 143 -19.60 -26.71 29.96
N PRO A 144 -19.22 -25.49 29.55
CA PRO A 144 -18.21 -25.29 28.52
C PRO A 144 -16.83 -25.74 29.01
N VAL A 145 -16.04 -26.29 28.07
CA VAL A 145 -14.67 -26.72 28.35
C VAL A 145 -13.75 -25.52 28.19
N VAL A 146 -13.31 -24.97 29.33
CA VAL A 146 -12.35 -23.86 29.40
C VAL A 146 -11.21 -24.26 30.34
N ASN A 147 -10.00 -24.20 29.81
CA ASN A 147 -8.75 -24.54 30.48
C ASN A 147 -7.95 -23.27 30.82
N MET A 148 -6.97 -23.43 31.73
CA MET A 148 -6.04 -22.34 32.05
C MET A 148 -5.15 -22.07 30.84
N GLY A 149 -4.95 -20.79 30.52
CA GLY A 149 -4.22 -20.35 29.33
C GLY A 149 -5.09 -20.14 28.08
N ASP A 150 -6.35 -20.55 28.09
CA ASP A 150 -7.26 -20.29 26.96
C ASP A 150 -7.49 -18.79 26.78
N VAL A 151 -7.61 -18.36 25.53
CA VAL A 151 -7.90 -16.97 25.18
C VAL A 151 -9.39 -16.81 24.92
N ILE A 152 -10.01 -15.82 25.56
CA ILE A 152 -11.45 -15.55 25.47
C ILE A 152 -11.67 -14.18 24.85
N TYR A 153 -12.60 -14.10 23.89
CA TYR A 153 -13.14 -12.86 23.38
C TYR A 153 -14.57 -12.66 23.88
N GLY A 154 -14.79 -11.62 24.68
CA GLY A 154 -16.06 -11.40 25.39
C GLY A 154 -16.43 -9.93 25.51
N ARG A 155 -17.68 -9.67 25.93
CA ARG A 155 -18.21 -8.34 26.22
C ARG A 155 -18.28 -8.11 27.73
N LEU A 156 -17.90 -6.93 28.20
CA LEU A 156 -18.06 -6.54 29.61
C LEU A 156 -19.51 -6.16 29.94
N LYS A 157 -20.02 -6.63 31.09
CA LYS A 157 -21.39 -6.37 31.57
C LYS A 157 -21.48 -5.48 32.81
N HIS A 158 -20.55 -5.61 33.75
CA HIS A 158 -20.56 -4.88 35.02
C HIS A 158 -19.23 -4.12 35.21
N ASP A 159 -19.30 -2.90 35.77
CA ASP A 159 -18.13 -2.03 35.96
C ASP A 159 -17.41 -2.26 37.30
N ILE A 160 -18.14 -2.55 38.38
CA ILE A 160 -17.58 -2.66 39.75
C ILE A 160 -16.71 -3.92 39.88
N GLU A 161 -17.25 -5.04 39.43
CA GLU A 161 -16.50 -6.26 39.21
C GLU A 161 -16.61 -6.60 37.72
N PRO A 162 -15.51 -6.55 36.96
CA PRO A 162 -15.59 -6.75 35.52
C PRO A 162 -16.08 -8.17 35.23
N GLU A 163 -17.31 -8.28 34.74
CA GLU A 163 -17.89 -9.57 34.34
C GLU A 163 -17.91 -9.68 32.81
N LEU A 164 -17.37 -10.78 32.30
CA LEU A 164 -17.37 -11.09 30.87
C LEU A 164 -18.57 -11.97 30.51
N VAL A 165 -19.15 -11.63 29.36
CA VAL A 165 -20.26 -12.35 28.75
C VAL A 165 -19.90 -12.70 27.31
N CYS A 166 -20.06 -13.98 26.95
CA CYS A 166 -19.77 -14.51 25.61
C CYS A 166 -21.05 -14.80 24.81
N LYS A 167 -22.15 -14.10 25.14
CA LYS A 167 -23.44 -14.18 24.48
C LYS A 167 -24.11 -12.82 24.49
N ASP A 168 -24.96 -12.57 23.51
CA ASP A 168 -25.78 -11.37 23.45
C ASP A 168 -26.99 -11.48 24.39
N GLU A 169 -27.77 -10.41 24.48
CA GLU A 169 -29.01 -10.36 25.27
C GLU A 169 -30.02 -11.44 24.83
N MET A 170 -29.99 -11.85 23.56
CA MET A 170 -30.80 -12.92 23.00
C MET A 170 -30.22 -14.33 23.19
N GLY A 171 -29.06 -14.47 23.86
CA GLY A 171 -28.44 -15.76 24.17
C GLY A 171 -27.54 -16.38 23.10
N LYS A 172 -27.35 -15.72 21.95
CA LYS A 172 -26.46 -16.17 20.86
C LYS A 172 -25.03 -15.65 21.04
N ALA A 173 -23.99 -16.41 20.68
CA ALA A 173 -22.60 -16.00 20.90
C ALA A 173 -22.13 -14.82 20.02
N ASN A 174 -22.68 -14.62 18.81
CA ASN A 174 -22.30 -13.52 17.90
C ASN A 174 -20.77 -13.33 17.73
N ASN A 175 -20.04 -14.44 17.51
CA ASN A 175 -18.57 -14.50 17.40
C ASN A 175 -17.78 -14.18 18.68
N LEU A 176 -18.43 -14.25 19.84
CA LEU A 176 -17.78 -14.26 21.15
C LEU A 176 -17.51 -15.71 21.58
N GLY A 177 -16.57 -15.90 22.49
CA GLY A 177 -16.22 -17.21 23.03
C GLY A 177 -14.72 -17.46 23.09
N ILE A 178 -14.37 -18.73 23.11
CA ILE A 178 -12.98 -19.18 23.18
C ILE A 178 -12.35 -19.04 21.80
N LEU A 179 -11.20 -18.38 21.75
CA LEU A 179 -10.42 -18.25 20.53
C LEU A 179 -9.53 -19.49 20.33
N PRO A 180 -9.34 -19.95 19.07
CA PRO A 180 -8.47 -21.09 18.79
C PRO A 180 -7.03 -20.91 19.29
N SER A 181 -6.40 -22.02 19.68
CA SER A 181 -5.03 -22.04 20.21
C SER A 181 -3.93 -21.74 19.17
N ASP A 182 -4.22 -21.88 17.87
CA ASP A 182 -3.27 -21.60 16.77
C ASP A 182 -3.10 -20.10 16.44
N GLY A 183 -3.60 -19.22 17.31
CA GLY A 183 -3.41 -17.78 17.16
C GLY A 183 -2.20 -17.24 17.92
N MET A 184 -1.81 -16.01 17.58
CA MET A 184 -0.77 -15.24 18.26
C MET A 184 -1.40 -14.02 18.93
N MET A 185 -0.99 -13.74 20.17
CA MET A 185 -1.41 -12.56 20.92
C MET A 185 -0.43 -11.40 20.71
N LEU A 186 -0.97 -10.20 20.52
CA LEU A 186 -0.25 -8.95 20.36
C LEU A 186 -0.84 -7.90 21.31
N LYS A 187 0.02 -7.20 22.05
CA LYS A 187 -0.39 -6.07 22.89
C LYS A 187 -0.08 -4.74 22.17
N MET A 188 -1.03 -3.82 22.22
CA MET A 188 -0.92 -2.46 21.69
C MET A 188 -1.61 -1.45 22.63
N PRO A 189 -1.33 -0.15 22.49
CA PRO A 189 -2.02 0.86 23.29
C PRO A 189 -3.55 0.80 23.06
N PRO A 190 -4.38 0.83 24.13
CA PRO A 190 -5.84 0.83 24.02
C PRO A 190 -6.38 1.92 23.08
N ALA A 191 -5.79 3.11 23.11
CA ALA A 191 -6.14 4.21 22.21
C ALA A 191 -5.98 3.83 20.73
N TYR A 192 -4.93 3.07 20.39
CA TYR A 192 -4.71 2.60 19.04
C TYR A 192 -5.69 1.50 18.62
N ALA A 193 -6.04 0.58 19.54
CA ALA A 193 -7.07 -0.43 19.28
C ALA A 193 -8.44 0.20 18.99
N ARG A 194 -8.83 1.24 19.74
CA ARG A 194 -10.04 2.03 19.46
C ARG A 194 -9.99 2.67 18.07
N ARG A 195 -8.83 3.21 17.68
CA ARG A 195 -8.62 3.80 16.35
C ARG A 195 -8.75 2.76 15.23
N LEU A 196 -8.18 1.56 15.40
CA LEU A 196 -8.28 0.44 14.45
C LEU A 196 -9.72 -0.04 14.26
N LEU A 197 -10.50 -0.11 15.34
CA LEU A 197 -11.91 -0.48 15.32
C LEU A 197 -12.84 0.65 14.84
N GLY A 198 -12.31 1.87 14.69
CA GLY A 198 -13.04 3.05 14.26
C GLY A 198 -13.54 2.99 12.82
N ARG A 199 -14.10 4.12 12.35
CA ARG A 199 -14.70 4.21 10.99
C ARG A 199 -13.66 4.08 9.87
N LYS A 200 -12.43 4.56 10.07
CA LYS A 200 -11.36 4.57 9.06
C LYS A 200 -10.42 3.38 9.28
N LYS A 201 -10.83 2.19 8.84
CA LYS A 201 -10.11 0.92 9.01
C LYS A 201 -8.98 0.70 7.99
N GLN A 202 -8.20 1.73 7.67
CA GLN A 202 -7.21 1.67 6.58
C GLN A 202 -6.18 0.57 6.77
N VAL A 203 -5.60 0.45 7.97
CA VAL A 203 -4.59 -0.57 8.28
C VAL A 203 -5.17 -1.98 8.17
N LEU A 204 -6.37 -2.21 8.71
CA LEU A 204 -7.02 -3.53 8.66
C LEU A 204 -7.42 -3.92 7.22
N LEU A 205 -7.88 -2.96 6.41
CA LEU A 205 -8.21 -3.19 5.01
C LEU A 205 -6.96 -3.52 4.18
N ALA A 206 -5.84 -2.83 4.44
CA ALA A 206 -4.58 -3.12 3.77
C ALA A 206 -4.07 -4.53 4.11
N VAL A 207 -4.08 -4.88 5.41
CA VAL A 207 -3.66 -6.22 5.87
C VAL A 207 -4.56 -7.32 5.27
N GLY A 208 -5.88 -7.11 5.28
CA GLY A 208 -6.83 -8.10 4.75
C GLY A 208 -6.77 -8.27 3.24
N LYS A 209 -6.25 -7.29 2.49
CA LYS A 209 -6.02 -7.41 1.04
C LYS A 209 -4.80 -8.27 0.72
N GLU A 210 -3.74 -8.15 1.52
CA GLU A 210 -2.47 -8.84 1.28
C GLU A 210 -2.46 -10.28 1.82
N VAL A 211 -3.07 -10.51 3.00
CA VAL A 211 -3.00 -11.80 3.68
C VAL A 211 -4.36 -12.22 4.22
N PRO A 212 -4.87 -13.41 3.87
CA PRO A 212 -6.06 -13.96 4.51
C PRO A 212 -5.76 -14.23 5.98
N CYS A 213 -6.48 -13.54 6.86
CA CYS A 213 -6.27 -13.65 8.30
C CYS A 213 -7.57 -13.46 9.07
N GLU A 214 -7.60 -14.03 10.29
CA GLU A 214 -8.62 -13.76 11.28
C GLU A 214 -8.03 -12.93 12.42
N LEU A 215 -8.79 -11.92 12.84
CA LEU A 215 -8.35 -10.94 13.81
C LEU A 215 -9.46 -10.71 14.84
N ALA A 216 -9.11 -10.84 16.12
CA ALA A 216 -9.96 -10.38 17.23
C ALA A 216 -9.24 -9.25 17.95
N ILE A 217 -9.83 -8.05 17.93
CA ILE A 217 -9.26 -6.84 18.53
C ILE A 217 -10.10 -6.46 19.74
N GLY A 218 -9.48 -6.45 20.92
CA GLY A 218 -10.09 -5.97 22.14
C GLY A 218 -9.86 -4.47 22.36
N MET A 219 -10.84 -3.80 22.95
CA MET A 219 -10.75 -2.39 23.38
C MET A 219 -9.65 -2.18 24.44
N ASN A 220 -9.25 -3.26 25.11
CA ASN A 220 -8.12 -3.33 26.03
C ASN A 220 -6.74 -3.31 25.37
N GLY A 221 -6.67 -3.19 24.04
CA GLY A 221 -5.41 -3.17 23.31
C GLY A 221 -4.79 -4.56 23.11
N TRP A 222 -5.51 -5.62 23.46
CA TRP A 222 -5.07 -6.99 23.21
C TRP A 222 -5.68 -7.46 21.89
N VAL A 223 -4.82 -7.95 21.00
CA VAL A 223 -5.19 -8.38 19.65
C VAL A 223 -4.76 -9.82 19.46
N TRP A 224 -5.68 -10.66 19.02
CA TRP A 224 -5.41 -12.04 18.64
C TRP A 224 -5.40 -12.16 17.11
N ILE A 225 -4.38 -12.83 16.59
CA ILE A 225 -4.08 -12.93 15.15
C ILE A 225 -3.95 -14.39 14.75
N ARG A 226 -4.73 -14.83 13.77
CA ARG A 226 -4.60 -16.16 13.15
C ARG A 226 -4.38 -16.03 11.64
N ALA A 227 -3.38 -16.74 11.15
CA ALA A 227 -3.04 -16.86 9.73
C ALA A 227 -2.37 -18.22 9.50
N SER A 228 -2.35 -18.69 8.24
CA SER A 228 -1.90 -20.05 7.91
C SER A 228 -0.43 -20.31 8.26
N THR A 229 0.42 -19.30 8.17
CA THR A 229 1.86 -19.42 8.42
C THR A 229 2.30 -18.51 9.56
N ALA A 230 3.21 -18.99 10.42
CA ALA A 230 3.80 -18.17 11.49
C ALA A 230 4.47 -16.88 10.96
N ARG A 231 5.10 -16.94 9.77
CA ARG A 231 5.66 -15.78 9.07
C ARG A 231 4.60 -14.72 8.75
N GLN A 232 3.42 -15.13 8.31
CA GLN A 232 2.31 -14.22 8.03
C GLN A 232 1.80 -13.57 9.32
N ARG A 233 1.65 -14.35 10.41
CA ARG A 233 1.29 -13.82 11.73
C ARG A 233 2.28 -12.74 12.20
N MET A 234 3.58 -12.98 12.04
CA MET A 234 4.63 -12.00 12.38
C MET A 234 4.63 -10.75 11.47
N ALA A 235 4.35 -10.92 10.18
CA ALA A 235 4.23 -9.79 9.26
C ALA A 235 3.03 -8.90 9.63
N ILE A 236 1.89 -9.51 9.95
CA ILE A 236 0.68 -8.81 10.39
C ILE A 236 0.94 -8.08 11.72
N SER A 237 1.57 -8.73 12.70
CA SER A 237 1.84 -8.07 13.99
C SER A 237 2.75 -6.85 13.83
N HIS A 238 3.79 -6.97 13.00
CA HIS A 238 4.68 -5.86 12.71
C HIS A 238 3.95 -4.73 11.95
N ALA A 239 3.14 -5.06 10.94
CA ALA A 239 2.35 -4.08 10.20
C ALA A 239 1.36 -3.32 11.10
N LEU A 240 0.68 -4.02 12.01
CA LEU A 240 -0.21 -3.41 13.00
C LEU A 240 0.57 -2.48 13.94
N GLN A 241 1.74 -2.88 14.43
CA GLN A 241 2.59 -2.05 15.29
C GLN A 241 3.11 -0.80 14.56
N LEU A 242 3.57 -0.94 13.32
CA LEU A 242 4.03 0.19 12.50
C LEU A 242 2.91 1.20 12.23
N GLY A 243 1.68 0.72 11.98
CA GLY A 243 0.51 1.58 11.80
C GLY A 243 0.19 2.48 13.00
N ASN A 244 0.72 2.17 14.19
CA ASN A 244 0.60 3.05 15.35
C ASN A 244 1.45 4.33 15.20
N ILE A 245 2.67 4.17 14.68
CA ILE A 245 3.70 5.20 14.57
C ILE A 245 3.47 6.08 13.34
N VAL A 246 3.05 5.48 12.22
CA VAL A 246 2.89 6.19 10.95
C VAL A 246 1.62 7.05 10.96
N PRO A 247 1.68 8.35 10.62
CA PRO A 247 0.50 9.21 10.53
C PRO A 247 -0.43 8.81 9.38
N HIS A 248 -1.75 8.98 9.60
CA HIS A 248 -2.86 8.51 8.75
C HIS A 248 -2.76 8.80 7.23
N HIS A 249 -2.01 9.82 6.81
CA HIS A 249 -1.87 10.18 5.40
C HIS A 249 -0.86 9.32 4.63
N ARG A 250 0.09 8.68 5.33
CA ARG A 250 1.23 7.97 4.72
C ARG A 250 1.23 6.45 4.96
N GLN A 251 0.24 5.93 5.71
CA GLN A 251 0.19 4.54 6.17
C GLN A 251 0.12 3.49 5.04
N ALA A 252 -0.43 3.85 3.87
CA ALA A 252 -0.54 2.92 2.74
C ALA A 252 0.75 2.89 1.89
N GLU A 253 1.38 4.04 1.64
CA GLU A 253 2.58 4.14 0.80
C GLU A 253 3.84 3.60 1.50
N SER A 254 3.98 3.85 2.81
CA SER A 254 5.14 3.37 3.57
C SER A 254 5.19 1.85 3.76
N LEU A 255 4.09 1.13 3.50
CA LEU A 255 4.09 -0.34 3.55
C LEU A 255 4.73 -0.96 2.31
N PHE A 256 4.75 -0.25 1.17
CA PHE A 256 5.28 -0.76 -0.10
C PHE A 256 6.77 -0.47 -0.30
N GLU A 257 7.26 0.74 0.03
CA GLU A 257 8.70 1.08 -0.14
C GLU A 257 9.64 0.27 0.75
N PHE A 258 9.17 -0.16 1.93
CA PHE A 258 9.95 -1.01 2.81
C PHE A 258 10.09 -2.46 2.33
N SER A 259 9.38 -2.88 1.29
CA SER A 259 9.46 -4.27 0.80
C SER A 259 10.82 -4.54 0.14
N ILE A 260 11.29 -3.67 -0.76
CA ILE A 260 12.51 -3.92 -1.56
C ILE A 260 13.78 -3.88 -0.70
N PHE A 261 13.97 -2.83 0.10
CA PHE A 261 15.17 -2.70 0.93
C PHE A 261 15.21 -3.69 2.10
N ASN A 262 14.05 -4.05 2.68
CA ASN A 262 14.03 -5.13 3.68
C ASN A 262 14.24 -6.49 3.06
N GLU A 263 13.85 -6.71 1.81
CA GLU A 263 14.04 -7.98 1.11
C GLU A 263 15.52 -8.24 0.82
N VAL A 264 16.26 -7.23 0.36
CA VAL A 264 17.73 -7.30 0.21
C VAL A 264 18.43 -7.49 1.56
N LYS A 265 17.98 -6.79 2.62
CA LYS A 265 18.57 -6.90 3.96
C LYS A 265 18.24 -8.23 4.67
N ARG A 266 17.20 -8.94 4.23
CA ARG A 266 16.78 -10.25 4.75
C ARG A 266 17.47 -11.43 4.05
N MET A 267 18.29 -11.18 3.04
CA MET A 267 18.97 -12.25 2.32
C MET A 267 20.07 -12.88 3.18
N ASN A 268 20.07 -14.21 3.26
CA ASN A 268 21.21 -14.94 3.81
C ASN A 268 22.45 -14.69 2.94
N LYS A 269 23.65 -14.63 3.52
CA LYS A 269 24.91 -14.40 2.78
C LYS A 269 25.05 -15.31 1.54
N ARG A 270 24.60 -16.56 1.65
CA ARG A 270 24.56 -17.53 0.55
C ARG A 270 23.58 -17.15 -0.58
N GLN A 271 22.39 -16.64 -0.24
CA GLN A 271 21.41 -16.18 -1.23
C GLN A 271 21.89 -14.92 -1.94
N LEU A 272 22.50 -13.98 -1.21
CA LEU A 272 23.11 -12.80 -1.81
C LEU A 272 24.20 -13.19 -2.81
N PHE A 273 25.04 -14.16 -2.45
CA PHE A 273 26.08 -14.68 -3.34
C PHE A 273 25.50 -15.29 -4.63
N TYR A 274 24.46 -16.13 -4.54
CA TYR A 274 23.80 -16.68 -5.72
C TYR A 274 23.19 -15.59 -6.61
N GLN A 275 22.59 -14.56 -6.01
CA GLN A 275 21.95 -13.49 -6.78
C GLN A 275 22.98 -12.61 -7.51
N VAL A 276 24.13 -12.35 -6.86
CA VAL A 276 25.28 -11.70 -7.50
C VAL A 276 25.83 -12.56 -8.63
N LEU A 277 25.97 -13.87 -8.43
CA LEU A 277 26.47 -14.79 -9.45
C LEU A 277 25.52 -14.83 -10.67
N ASN A 278 24.21 -14.87 -10.45
CA ASN A 278 23.21 -14.83 -11.52
C ASN A 278 23.28 -13.50 -12.29
N CYS A 279 23.38 -12.36 -11.59
CA CYS A 279 23.57 -11.07 -12.25
C CYS A 279 24.85 -11.05 -13.10
N MET A 280 25.95 -11.56 -12.55
CA MET A 280 27.22 -11.67 -13.27
C MET A 280 27.09 -12.58 -14.50
N MET A 281 26.36 -13.69 -14.39
CA MET A 281 26.11 -14.61 -15.50
C MET A 281 25.33 -13.96 -16.64
N ILE A 282 24.29 -13.16 -16.32
CA ILE A 282 23.50 -12.41 -17.31
C ILE A 282 24.37 -11.37 -18.04
N VAL A 283 25.22 -10.65 -17.30
CA VAL A 283 26.12 -9.64 -17.92
C VAL A 283 27.17 -10.32 -18.79
N CYS A 284 27.79 -11.41 -18.30
CA CYS A 284 28.78 -12.17 -19.04
C CYS A 284 28.17 -12.79 -20.31
N SER A 285 26.97 -13.36 -20.25
CA SER A 285 26.33 -13.95 -21.43
C SER A 285 26.03 -12.89 -22.49
N ALA A 286 25.50 -11.72 -22.10
CA ALA A 286 25.27 -10.61 -23.03
C ALA A 286 26.56 -10.14 -23.71
N LEU A 287 27.67 -9.99 -22.96
CA LEU A 287 28.97 -9.62 -23.52
C LEU A 287 29.54 -10.70 -24.45
N MET A 288 29.38 -11.98 -24.09
CA MET A 288 29.79 -13.09 -24.93
C MET A 288 29.00 -13.11 -26.23
N THR A 289 27.67 -12.96 -26.20
CA THR A 289 26.85 -12.88 -27.41
C THR A 289 27.28 -11.74 -28.33
N TRP A 290 27.57 -10.56 -27.77
CA TRP A 290 28.07 -9.42 -28.54
C TRP A 290 29.43 -9.70 -29.20
N LYS A 291 30.38 -10.26 -28.45
CA LYS A 291 31.71 -10.62 -28.99
C LYS A 291 31.65 -11.76 -30.00
N SER A 292 30.81 -12.77 -29.79
CA SER A 292 30.55 -13.81 -30.77
C SER A 292 30.00 -13.23 -32.07
N LEU A 293 29.10 -12.25 -32.00
CA LEU A 293 28.56 -11.59 -33.20
C LEU A 293 29.63 -10.80 -33.96
N ILE A 294 30.52 -10.10 -33.26
CA ILE A 294 31.69 -9.43 -33.87
C ILE A 294 32.58 -10.42 -34.62
N VAL A 295 32.91 -11.55 -33.98
CA VAL A 295 33.76 -12.58 -34.61
C VAL A 295 33.09 -13.23 -35.81
N LEU A 296 31.79 -13.54 -35.72
CA LEU A 296 31.04 -14.18 -36.80
C LEU A 296 30.86 -13.27 -38.02
N THR A 297 30.66 -11.98 -37.79
CA THR A 297 30.42 -11.01 -38.88
C THR A 297 31.69 -10.40 -39.43
N GLY A 298 32.82 -10.52 -38.72
CA GLY A 298 34.08 -9.82 -39.03
C GLY A 298 34.02 -8.30 -38.86
N SER A 299 32.89 -7.77 -38.38
CA SER A 299 32.65 -6.33 -38.23
C SER A 299 32.88 -5.89 -36.79
N GLU A 300 33.58 -4.77 -36.58
CA GLU A 300 33.74 -4.16 -35.25
C GLU A 300 32.39 -3.72 -34.65
N SER A 301 31.43 -3.43 -35.52
CA SER A 301 30.06 -3.04 -35.15
C SER A 301 29.06 -3.82 -36.01
N PRO A 302 28.66 -5.03 -35.59
CA PRO A 302 27.76 -5.87 -36.38
C PRO A 302 26.34 -5.31 -36.50
N VAL A 303 25.96 -4.38 -35.63
CA VAL A 303 24.62 -3.80 -35.58
C VAL A 303 24.73 -2.29 -35.43
N VAL A 304 24.14 -1.55 -36.37
CA VAL A 304 24.12 -0.08 -36.36
C VAL A 304 22.72 0.45 -36.63
N VAL A 305 22.44 1.69 -36.22
CA VAL A 305 21.13 2.33 -36.41
C VAL A 305 21.26 3.51 -37.35
N VAL A 306 20.30 3.66 -38.25
CA VAL A 306 20.22 4.80 -39.18
C VAL A 306 19.71 6.03 -38.42
N LEU A 307 20.57 7.06 -38.33
CA LEU A 307 20.27 8.28 -37.57
C LEU A 307 19.66 9.41 -38.42
N SER A 308 19.79 9.36 -39.75
CA SER A 308 19.38 10.44 -40.66
C SER A 308 18.63 9.91 -41.89
N GLY A 309 17.92 10.79 -42.60
CA GLY A 309 17.16 10.46 -43.82
C GLY A 309 17.99 10.52 -45.12
N SER A 310 19.33 10.46 -45.06
CA SER A 310 20.18 10.52 -46.26
C SER A 310 20.08 9.29 -47.15
N MET A 311 19.54 8.18 -46.62
CA MET A 311 19.39 6.90 -47.30
C MET A 311 17.95 6.63 -47.78
N GLU A 312 17.05 7.62 -47.71
CA GLU A 312 15.69 7.48 -48.23
C GLU A 312 15.72 7.38 -49.78
N PRO A 313 14.92 6.51 -50.41
CA PRO A 313 13.86 5.66 -49.84
C PRO A 313 14.30 4.26 -49.38
N ALA A 314 15.60 3.92 -49.48
CA ALA A 314 16.09 2.57 -49.18
C ALA A 314 16.07 2.23 -47.68
N PHE A 315 16.44 3.19 -46.84
CA PHE A 315 16.39 3.07 -45.38
C PHE A 315 15.84 4.35 -44.76
N TYR A 316 15.07 4.20 -43.69
CA TYR A 316 14.48 5.30 -42.94
C TYR A 316 15.20 5.50 -41.61
N ARG A 317 15.09 6.70 -41.05
CA ARG A 317 15.60 7.01 -39.71
C ARG A 317 14.96 6.06 -38.69
N GLY A 318 15.80 5.37 -37.92
CA GLY A 318 15.38 4.38 -36.94
C GLY A 318 15.45 2.93 -37.41
N ASP A 319 15.88 2.67 -38.65
CA ASP A 319 16.14 1.30 -39.10
C ASP A 319 17.40 0.73 -38.46
N LEU A 320 17.33 -0.53 -38.06
CA LEU A 320 18.46 -1.29 -37.52
C LEU A 320 19.12 -2.08 -38.65
N LEU A 321 20.42 -1.90 -38.89
CA LEU A 321 21.17 -2.58 -39.95
C LEU A 321 22.12 -3.61 -39.36
N PHE A 322 22.12 -4.80 -39.97
CA PHE A 322 23.09 -5.85 -39.69
C PHE A 322 24.25 -5.77 -40.68
N LEU A 323 25.46 -5.63 -40.15
CA LEU A 323 26.69 -5.45 -40.91
C LEU A 323 27.54 -6.72 -40.92
N THR A 324 28.12 -7.01 -42.08
CA THR A 324 29.15 -8.04 -42.26
C THR A 324 30.36 -7.43 -42.94
N ASN A 325 31.55 -7.80 -42.49
CA ASN A 325 32.82 -7.32 -43.04
C ASN A 325 33.69 -8.51 -43.45
N THR A 326 33.18 -9.30 -44.39
CA THR A 326 33.87 -10.42 -45.00
C THR A 326 34.88 -9.95 -46.05
N ASP A 327 35.79 -10.84 -46.47
CA ASP A 327 36.83 -10.56 -47.47
C ASP A 327 36.29 -10.47 -48.91
N ASP A 328 34.96 -10.46 -49.10
CA ASP A 328 34.35 -10.30 -50.42
C ASP A 328 34.58 -8.89 -50.98
N PRO A 329 34.93 -8.75 -52.27
CA PRO A 329 35.12 -7.45 -52.87
C PRO A 329 33.82 -6.62 -52.81
N ILE A 330 33.98 -5.33 -52.53
CA ILE A 330 32.87 -4.36 -52.50
C ILE A 330 32.62 -3.89 -53.93
N HIS A 331 31.36 -3.94 -54.34
CA HIS A 331 30.92 -3.53 -55.67
C HIS A 331 30.17 -2.19 -55.61
N ALA A 332 30.10 -1.52 -56.75
CA ALA A 332 29.20 -0.38 -56.89
C ALA A 332 27.75 -0.82 -56.66
N GLY A 333 27.01 -0.06 -55.85
CA GLY A 333 25.65 -0.36 -55.42
C GLY A 333 25.52 -0.94 -54.01
N ASP A 334 26.62 -1.43 -53.42
CA ASP A 334 26.62 -1.93 -52.03
C ASP A 334 26.39 -0.79 -51.02
N VAL A 335 25.67 -1.07 -49.93
CA VAL A 335 25.49 -0.12 -48.83
C VAL A 335 26.52 -0.40 -47.75
N THR A 336 27.43 0.54 -47.57
CA THR A 336 28.57 0.41 -46.67
C THR A 336 28.47 1.38 -45.51
N VAL A 337 28.95 0.93 -44.35
CA VAL A 337 29.08 1.75 -43.16
C VAL A 337 30.55 2.00 -42.94
N PHE A 338 30.94 3.28 -42.90
CA PHE A 338 32.32 3.68 -42.76
C PHE A 338 32.48 4.71 -41.64
N LYS A 339 33.69 4.75 -41.07
CA LYS A 339 34.09 5.70 -40.04
C LYS A 339 35.20 6.57 -40.60
N ILE A 340 35.03 7.88 -40.46
CA ILE A 340 36.06 8.85 -40.83
C ILE A 340 36.88 9.20 -39.58
N GLU A 341 38.19 9.31 -39.73
CA GLU A 341 39.07 9.78 -38.67
C GLU A 341 38.65 11.21 -38.23
N GLY A 342 38.37 11.39 -36.94
CA GLY A 342 37.87 12.65 -36.39
C GLY A 342 36.34 12.77 -36.28
N ARG A 343 35.56 11.78 -36.75
CA ARG A 343 34.11 11.70 -36.46
C ARG A 343 33.79 10.48 -35.59
N GLU A 344 33.00 10.70 -34.54
CA GLU A 344 32.58 9.64 -33.63
C GLU A 344 31.45 8.77 -34.19
N ILE A 345 30.58 9.36 -35.03
CA ILE A 345 29.38 8.71 -35.56
C ILE A 345 29.68 8.12 -36.95
N PRO A 346 29.48 6.81 -37.16
CA PRO A 346 29.65 6.19 -38.47
C PRO A 346 28.57 6.64 -39.46
N ILE A 347 28.92 6.64 -40.76
CA ILE A 347 28.04 7.08 -41.83
C ILE A 347 27.66 5.87 -42.69
N VAL A 348 26.38 5.76 -43.02
CA VAL A 348 25.81 4.68 -43.83
C VAL A 348 25.47 5.26 -45.20
N HIS A 349 26.20 4.92 -46.26
CA HIS A 349 25.92 5.38 -47.62
C HIS A 349 26.21 4.30 -48.67
N ARG A 350 25.69 4.50 -49.89
CA ARG A 350 25.84 3.55 -51.00
C ARG A 350 27.13 3.84 -51.77
N VAL A 351 27.85 2.79 -52.15
CA VAL A 351 29.03 2.88 -53.01
C VAL A 351 28.58 3.24 -54.42
N LEU A 352 28.98 4.42 -54.88
CA LEU A 352 28.69 4.93 -56.23
C LEU A 352 29.68 4.35 -57.25
N LYS A 353 30.98 4.39 -56.91
CA LYS A 353 32.07 3.93 -57.79
C LYS A 353 33.17 3.28 -56.97
N VAL A 354 33.74 2.23 -57.56
CA VAL A 354 34.94 1.55 -57.08
C VAL A 354 36.05 1.85 -58.09
N HIS A 355 37.21 2.28 -57.61
CA HIS A 355 38.42 2.45 -58.42
C HIS A 355 39.54 1.62 -57.81
N GLN A 356 40.46 1.18 -58.66
CA GLN A 356 41.70 0.55 -58.21
C GLN A 356 42.85 1.48 -58.58
N ASP A 357 43.63 1.87 -57.59
CA ASP A 357 44.79 2.74 -57.79
C ASP A 357 45.96 1.96 -58.44
N ALA A 358 46.97 2.66 -58.96
CA ALA A 358 48.15 2.06 -59.58
C ALA A 358 48.92 1.11 -58.63
N ASN A 359 48.76 1.29 -57.32
CA ASN A 359 49.32 0.45 -56.26
C ASN A 359 48.46 -0.80 -55.93
N GLY A 360 47.34 -1.00 -56.64
CA GLY A 360 46.40 -2.09 -56.41
C GLY A 360 45.40 -1.86 -55.27
N GLU A 361 45.47 -0.71 -54.56
CA GLU A 361 44.52 -0.36 -53.49
C GLU A 361 43.13 -0.05 -54.06
N VAL A 362 42.09 -0.58 -53.42
CA VAL A 362 40.70 -0.33 -53.80
C VAL A 362 40.20 0.92 -53.09
N LEU A 363 39.74 1.89 -53.89
CA LEU A 363 39.23 3.20 -53.49
C LEU A 363 37.73 3.28 -53.75
N PHE A 364 36.97 3.80 -52.77
CA PHE A 364 35.52 3.89 -52.84
C PHE A 364 35.04 5.34 -52.83
N LEU A 365 34.04 5.63 -53.67
CA LEU A 365 33.26 6.86 -53.60
C LEU A 365 31.84 6.51 -53.17
N THR A 366 31.38 7.06 -52.05
CA THR A 366 30.03 6.83 -51.53
C THR A 366 29.12 8.04 -51.78
N LYS A 367 27.82 7.78 -51.74
CA LYS A 367 26.76 8.78 -51.82
C LYS A 367 25.53 8.29 -51.05
N GLY A 368 24.88 9.17 -50.29
CA GLY A 368 23.54 8.91 -49.75
C GLY A 368 22.48 8.87 -50.85
N ASP A 369 21.55 7.93 -50.77
CA ASP A 369 20.51 7.73 -51.79
C ASP A 369 19.63 8.99 -52.00
N ASN A 370 19.39 9.76 -50.93
CA ASN A 370 18.62 11.01 -50.94
C ASN A 370 19.49 12.28 -51.14
N ASN A 371 20.81 12.15 -51.22
CA ASN A 371 21.69 13.31 -51.36
C ASN A 371 21.83 13.72 -52.84
N ALA A 372 21.95 15.02 -53.14
CA ALA A 372 22.20 15.49 -54.51
C ALA A 372 23.69 15.37 -54.92
N VAL A 373 24.60 15.47 -53.94
CA VAL A 373 26.06 15.50 -54.11
C VAL A 373 26.69 14.23 -53.51
N ASP A 374 27.88 13.86 -53.98
CA ASP A 374 28.69 12.78 -53.39
C ASP A 374 29.27 13.15 -52.02
N ASP A 375 29.80 12.15 -51.31
CA ASP A 375 30.27 12.31 -49.93
C ASP A 375 31.66 12.93 -49.79
N ARG A 376 32.28 13.43 -50.87
CA ARG A 376 33.64 13.99 -50.80
C ARG A 376 33.77 15.14 -49.82
N GLY A 377 32.71 15.93 -49.65
CA GLY A 377 32.66 17.01 -48.65
C GLY A 377 32.52 16.52 -47.20
N LEU A 378 32.17 15.25 -46.99
CA LEU A 378 32.01 14.65 -45.66
C LEU A 378 33.29 13.99 -45.15
N TYR A 379 34.18 13.55 -46.05
CA TYR A 379 35.43 12.89 -45.74
C TYR A 379 36.40 13.80 -44.96
N ALA A 380 37.49 13.22 -44.45
CA ALA A 380 38.51 14.00 -43.76
C ALA A 380 39.14 15.06 -44.70
N PRO A 381 39.65 16.19 -44.16
CA PRO A 381 40.29 17.22 -44.99
C PRO A 381 41.41 16.63 -45.86
N GLY A 382 41.30 16.80 -47.19
CA GLY A 382 42.25 16.26 -48.16
C GLY A 382 42.01 14.80 -48.57
N GLN A 383 41.00 14.13 -48.02
CA GLN A 383 40.60 12.78 -48.42
C GLN A 383 39.49 12.85 -49.48
N PHE A 384 39.75 12.32 -50.67
CA PHE A 384 38.76 12.27 -51.77
C PHE A 384 38.14 10.89 -51.99
N TRP A 385 38.73 9.86 -51.39
CA TRP A 385 38.33 8.46 -51.55
C TRP A 385 38.45 7.72 -50.22
N LEU A 386 37.52 6.79 -49.99
CA LEU A 386 37.57 5.89 -48.83
C LEU A 386 38.41 4.66 -49.15
N LYS A 387 39.17 4.18 -48.16
CA LYS A 387 39.95 2.94 -48.25
C LYS A 387 39.20 1.81 -47.56
N ARG A 388 39.60 0.56 -47.81
CA ARG A 388 39.01 -0.62 -47.16
C ARG A 388 39.07 -0.56 -45.63
N LYS A 389 40.12 0.04 -45.07
CA LYS A 389 40.29 0.25 -43.62
C LYS A 389 39.23 1.15 -42.97
N ASP A 390 38.62 2.04 -43.75
CA ASP A 390 37.64 2.99 -43.24
C ASP A 390 36.23 2.35 -43.17
N VAL A 391 36.04 1.23 -43.88
CA VAL A 391 34.77 0.50 -43.96
C VAL A 391 34.65 -0.47 -42.79
N ILE A 392 33.69 -0.21 -41.91
CA ILE A 392 33.35 -1.06 -40.75
C ILE A 392 32.66 -2.34 -41.22
N GLY A 393 31.77 -2.23 -42.22
CA GLY A 393 31.05 -3.37 -42.78
C GLY A 393 30.02 -2.98 -43.82
N ARG A 394 29.43 -3.99 -44.45
CA ARG A 394 28.36 -3.87 -45.46
C ARG A 394 27.02 -4.29 -44.86
N ALA A 395 25.97 -3.53 -45.14
CA ALA A 395 24.62 -3.88 -44.72
C ALA A 395 24.10 -5.09 -45.52
N LYS A 396 23.74 -6.18 -44.80
CA LYS A 396 23.15 -7.39 -45.40
C LYS A 396 21.70 -7.63 -44.96
N GLY A 397 21.28 -7.03 -43.85
CA GLY A 397 19.91 -7.14 -43.34
C GLY A 397 19.47 -5.86 -42.65
N CYS A 398 18.16 -5.63 -42.60
CA CYS A 398 17.57 -4.51 -41.89
C CYS A 398 16.32 -4.92 -41.11
N VAL A 399 16.06 -4.23 -40.01
CA VAL A 399 14.81 -4.32 -39.26
C VAL A 399 14.23 -2.91 -39.11
N PRO A 400 13.09 -2.61 -39.76
CA PRO A 400 12.53 -1.27 -39.75
C PRO A 400 12.15 -0.79 -38.35
N TYR A 401 12.34 0.51 -38.08
CA TYR A 401 11.88 1.24 -36.89
C TYR A 401 12.38 0.78 -35.50
N VAL A 402 13.03 -0.37 -35.35
CA VAL A 402 13.52 -0.88 -34.06
C VAL A 402 14.56 0.03 -33.42
N GLY A 403 15.40 0.67 -34.24
CA GLY A 403 16.41 1.62 -33.81
C GLY A 403 15.84 2.90 -33.17
N ILE A 404 14.55 3.21 -33.35
CA ILE A 404 13.89 4.35 -32.68
C ILE A 404 14.05 4.26 -31.16
N VAL A 405 14.00 3.05 -30.59
CA VAL A 405 14.19 2.85 -29.14
C VAL A 405 15.57 3.32 -28.71
N THR A 406 16.62 2.99 -29.46
CA THR A 406 17.99 3.41 -29.15
C THR A 406 18.19 4.91 -29.33
N ILE A 407 17.55 5.51 -30.34
CA ILE A 407 17.56 6.96 -30.57
C ILE A 407 16.90 7.66 -29.38
N LEU A 408 15.72 7.21 -28.95
CA LEU A 408 15.01 7.76 -27.80
C LEU A 408 15.83 7.66 -26.50
N MET A 409 16.53 6.54 -26.29
CA MET A 409 17.41 6.35 -25.13
C MET A 409 18.63 7.29 -25.14
N ASN A 410 19.13 7.64 -26.32
CA ASN A 410 20.23 8.59 -26.48
C ASN A 410 19.76 10.04 -26.28
N ASP A 411 18.59 10.39 -26.84
CA ASP A 411 18.00 11.73 -26.72
C ASP A 411 17.53 12.04 -25.29
N TYR A 412 17.08 11.03 -24.54
CA TYR A 412 16.65 11.15 -23.15
C TYR A 412 17.48 10.26 -22.22
N PRO A 413 18.65 10.75 -21.74
CA PRO A 413 19.52 9.97 -20.84
C PRO A 413 18.83 9.48 -19.56
N LYS A 414 17.84 10.23 -19.05
CA LYS A 414 17.05 9.82 -17.88
C LYS A 414 16.28 8.52 -18.12
N LEU A 415 15.76 8.32 -19.34
CA LEU A 415 15.01 7.13 -19.73
C LEU A 415 15.90 5.88 -19.68
N LYS A 416 17.16 6.01 -20.10
CA LYS A 416 18.17 4.94 -19.97
C LYS A 416 18.38 4.51 -18.51
N TYR A 417 18.55 5.46 -17.59
CA TYR A 417 18.74 5.13 -16.17
C TYR A 417 17.50 4.50 -15.54
N VAL A 418 16.30 5.00 -15.88
CA VAL A 418 15.04 4.41 -15.41
C VAL A 418 14.90 2.97 -15.91
N LEU A 419 15.12 2.72 -17.20
CA LEU A 419 15.02 1.37 -17.77
C LEU A 419 16.00 0.39 -17.12
N LEU A 420 17.27 0.80 -16.96
CA LEU A 420 18.29 -0.03 -16.29
C LEU A 420 17.93 -0.29 -14.82
N SER A 421 17.38 0.70 -14.11
CA SER A 421 16.93 0.52 -12.73
C SER A 421 15.76 -0.45 -12.59
N VAL A 422 14.79 -0.40 -13.52
CA VAL A 422 13.65 -1.32 -13.56
C VAL A 422 14.13 -2.73 -13.88
N LEU A 423 15.02 -2.90 -14.87
CA LEU A 423 15.57 -4.20 -15.22
C LEU A 423 16.34 -4.81 -14.05
N ALA A 424 17.20 -4.02 -13.39
CA ALA A 424 17.93 -4.45 -12.20
C ALA A 424 16.98 -4.84 -11.06
N ALA A 425 15.92 -4.05 -10.83
CA ALA A 425 14.91 -4.37 -9.83
C ALA A 425 14.16 -5.67 -10.17
N VAL A 426 13.79 -5.88 -11.42
CA VAL A 426 13.13 -7.12 -11.88
C VAL A 426 14.04 -8.33 -11.66
N VAL A 427 15.33 -8.25 -12.03
CA VAL A 427 16.30 -9.34 -11.80
C VAL A 427 16.50 -9.61 -10.30
N LEU A 428 16.49 -8.58 -9.46
CA LEU A 428 16.60 -8.73 -8.01
C LEU A 428 15.31 -9.26 -7.35
N LEU A 429 14.14 -9.01 -7.93
CA LEU A 429 12.84 -9.43 -7.40
C LEU A 429 12.41 -10.81 -7.92
N HIS A 430 12.82 -11.16 -9.14
CA HIS A 430 12.51 -12.46 -9.75
C HIS A 430 13.39 -13.53 -9.10
N ARG A 431 12.83 -14.19 -8.09
CA ARG A 431 13.43 -15.36 -7.44
C ARG A 431 13.23 -16.59 -8.32
N GLU A 432 14.32 -17.27 -8.65
CA GLU A 432 14.32 -18.70 -8.95
C GLU A 432 14.72 -19.49 -7.70
#